data_AF-A0A8B6CT73-F1
#
_entry.id   AF-A0A8B6CT73-F1
#
_cell.length_a   1.000
_cell.length_b   1.000
_cell.length_c   1.000
_cell.angle_alpha   90.00
_cell.angle_beta   90.00
_cell.angle_gamma   90.00
#
_symmetry.space_group_name_H-M   'P 1'
#
loop_
_entity.id
_entity.type
_entity.pdbx_description
1 polymer ?
#
loop_
_entity_poly.entity_id
_entity_poly.type
_entity_poly.pdbx_seq_one_letter_code
_entity_poly.pdbx_strand_id
1 'polypeptide(L)'
;MKHKDFVIQKLFPFWNVDFITTWYWIKVTKTGSTVLDIMSEHKKTYEILILGKCKHTEMKDVSDEKIDSNTEEEHTKNDICKNMKCKENLSEKISSKSLDGICNERTILPASLNNDNLPLEMTMMSVPSSIHSMKIPLQDIMKPYLPETPNCLEIFARNLTPGWCCYGNEVFKHQHMDYFEVFTKDT
;
A
#
# COMPACT_ATOMS: atom_id res chain seq x y z
N MET A 1 16.13 -3.67 15.12
CA MET A 1 15.58 -5.03 15.05
C MET A 1 14.28 -5.18 15.86
N LYS A 2 14.22 -4.69 17.11
CA LYS A 2 13.03 -4.76 17.99
C LYS A 2 11.67 -4.42 17.35
N HIS A 3 11.59 -3.40 16.49
CA HIS A 3 10.33 -3.01 15.85
C HIS A 3 9.87 -3.99 14.76
N LYS A 4 10.80 -4.55 13.98
CA LYS A 4 10.49 -5.54 12.94
C LYS A 4 9.90 -6.81 13.59
N ASP A 5 10.55 -7.28 14.65
CA ASP A 5 10.12 -8.47 15.38
C ASP A 5 8.73 -8.25 16.01
N PHE A 6 8.47 -7.06 16.56
CA PHE A 6 7.13 -6.71 17.06
C PHE A 6 6.06 -6.76 15.97
N VAL A 7 6.33 -6.17 14.80
CA VAL A 7 5.38 -6.17 13.68
C VAL A 7 5.09 -7.60 13.25
N ILE A 8 6.11 -8.41 13.03
CA ILE A 8 5.98 -9.77 12.49
C ILE A 8 5.39 -10.74 13.51
N GLN A 9 5.84 -10.69 14.76
CA GLN A 9 5.50 -11.71 15.77
C GLN A 9 4.27 -11.33 16.60
N LYS A 10 3.85 -10.06 16.62
CA LYS A 10 2.70 -9.60 17.43
C LYS A 10 1.65 -8.91 16.59
N LEU A 11 2.00 -7.86 15.86
CA LEU A 11 1.01 -7.03 15.17
C LEU A 11 0.33 -7.77 14.01
N PHE A 12 1.11 -8.43 13.16
CA PHE A 12 0.61 -9.19 12.02
C PHE A 12 -0.33 -10.33 12.45
N PRO A 13 0.05 -11.21 13.40
CA PRO A 13 -0.87 -12.21 13.93
C PRO A 13 -2.15 -11.62 14.52
N PHE A 14 -2.05 -10.49 15.24
CA PHE A 14 -3.21 -9.81 15.81
C PHE A 14 -4.18 -9.28 14.73
N TRP A 15 -3.67 -8.90 13.56
CA TRP A 15 -4.48 -8.44 12.42
C TRP A 15 -4.86 -9.56 11.43
N ASN A 16 -4.56 -10.82 11.75
CA ASN A 16 -4.75 -11.96 10.84
C ASN A 16 -4.02 -11.77 9.49
N VAL A 17 -2.82 -11.19 9.55
CA VAL A 17 -1.91 -10.98 8.43
C VAL A 17 -0.76 -11.96 8.55
N ASP A 18 -0.48 -12.73 7.50
CA ASP A 18 0.73 -13.53 7.40
C ASP A 18 1.89 -12.68 6.85
N PHE A 19 3.07 -12.80 7.45
CA PHE A 19 4.28 -12.20 6.90
C PHE A 19 4.69 -12.88 5.58
N ILE A 20 5.01 -12.09 4.56
CA ILE A 20 5.48 -12.58 3.26
C ILE A 20 6.98 -12.31 3.10
N THR A 21 7.38 -11.04 3.14
CA THR A 21 8.73 -10.61 2.78
C THR A 21 9.08 -9.26 3.42
N THR A 22 10.37 -8.94 3.42
CA THR A 22 10.92 -7.64 3.76
C THR A 22 11.63 -7.03 2.55
N TRP A 23 11.28 -5.80 2.19
CA TRP A 23 12.00 -5.02 1.21
C TRP A 23 12.81 -3.90 1.88
N TYR A 24 13.86 -3.46 1.19
CA TYR A 24 14.72 -2.39 1.66
C TYR A 24 14.65 -1.19 0.72
N TRP A 25 14.54 -0.01 1.30
CA TRP A 25 14.62 1.24 0.56
C TRP A 25 15.88 2.00 0.97
N ILE A 26 16.88 2.04 0.10
CA ILE A 26 18.15 2.72 0.32
C ILE A 26 18.07 4.18 -0.16
N LYS A 27 18.54 5.09 0.69
CA LYS A 27 18.64 6.51 0.39
C LYS A 27 20.00 6.80 -0.25
N VAL A 28 19.95 7.30 -1.48
CA VAL A 28 21.14 7.66 -2.27
C VAL A 28 21.18 9.16 -2.56
N THR A 29 22.36 9.66 -2.90
CA THR A 29 22.57 11.02 -3.40
C THR A 29 22.18 11.10 -4.88
N LYS A 30 22.13 12.32 -5.44
CA LYS A 30 21.91 12.53 -6.88
C LYS A 30 22.98 11.88 -7.77
N THR A 31 24.13 11.54 -7.20
CA THR A 31 25.24 10.87 -7.89
C THR A 31 25.22 9.35 -7.69
N GLY A 32 24.23 8.80 -6.98
CA GLY A 32 24.07 7.37 -6.72
C GLY A 32 24.86 6.83 -5.52
N SER A 33 25.61 7.67 -4.81
CA SER A 33 26.31 7.28 -3.57
C SER A 33 25.32 7.18 -2.40
N THR A 34 25.57 6.37 -1.39
CA THR A 34 24.69 6.32 -0.21
C THR A 34 24.76 7.63 0.58
N VAL A 35 23.63 8.10 1.12
CA VAL A 35 23.57 9.39 1.85
C VAL A 35 24.41 9.38 3.14
N LEU A 36 24.56 8.21 3.75
CA LEU A 36 25.49 7.94 4.85
C LEU A 36 26.21 6.63 4.54
N ASP A 37 27.21 6.27 5.34
CA ASP A 37 27.83 4.96 5.24
C ASP A 37 26.80 3.86 5.56
N ILE A 38 26.68 2.87 4.68
CA ILE A 38 25.83 1.69 4.88
C ILE A 38 26.25 0.90 6.14
N MET A 39 27.52 0.96 6.50
CA MET A 39 28.11 0.32 7.67
C MET A 39 27.97 1.16 8.95
N SER A 40 27.40 2.38 8.87
CA SER A 40 27.24 3.24 10.04
C SER A 40 26.40 2.56 11.13
N GLU A 41 26.92 2.53 12.36
CA GLU A 41 26.24 1.93 13.52
C GLU A 41 25.08 2.80 14.03
N HIS A 42 25.15 4.12 13.83
CA HIS A 42 24.21 5.06 14.43
C HIS A 42 22.94 5.26 13.60
N LYS A 43 23.10 5.71 12.34
CA LYS A 43 21.98 6.05 11.47
C LYS A 43 22.08 5.26 10.18
N LYS A 44 21.07 4.41 9.96
CA LYS A 44 20.97 3.61 8.74
C LYS A 44 20.51 4.48 7.57
N THR A 45 21.10 4.22 6.40
CA THR A 45 20.74 4.84 5.11
C THR A 45 19.50 4.26 4.47
N TYR A 46 18.88 3.25 5.08
CA TYR A 46 17.75 2.57 4.52
C TYR A 46 16.55 2.58 5.45
N GLU A 47 15.38 2.43 4.85
CA GLU A 47 14.14 2.11 5.52
C GLU A 47 13.70 0.69 5.14
N ILE A 48 12.91 0.07 6.01
CA ILE A 48 12.46 -1.31 5.85
C ILE A 48 10.96 -1.29 5.57
N LEU A 49 10.54 -1.99 4.51
CA LEU A 49 9.15 -2.28 4.23
C LEU A 49 8.87 -3.73 4.59
N ILE A 50 7.86 -3.96 5.43
CA ILE A 50 7.44 -5.29 5.85
C ILE A 50 6.10 -5.56 5.16
N LEU A 51 6.05 -6.59 4.32
CA LEU A 51 4.87 -6.92 3.54
C LEU A 51 4.19 -8.18 4.10
N GLY A 52 2.87 -8.15 4.13
CA GLY A 52 2.03 -9.25 4.63
C GLY A 52 0.76 -9.43 3.80
N LYS A 53 0.15 -10.61 3.88
CA LYS A 53 -1.10 -10.97 3.20
C LYS A 53 -2.15 -11.35 4.24
N CYS A 54 -3.36 -10.81 4.13
CA CYS A 54 -4.48 -11.33 4.90
C CYS A 54 -4.88 -12.71 4.34
N LYS A 55 -5.20 -13.66 5.21
CA LYS A 55 -5.86 -14.89 4.78
C LYS A 55 -7.25 -14.53 4.28
N HIS A 56 -7.59 -14.95 3.06
CA HIS A 56 -8.97 -14.91 2.63
C HIS A 56 -9.75 -15.85 3.56
N THR A 57 -10.61 -15.30 4.39
CA THR A 57 -11.63 -16.10 5.03
C THR A 57 -12.67 -16.33 3.97
N GLU A 58 -12.73 -17.54 3.42
CA GLU A 58 -13.91 -17.97 2.69
C GLU A 58 -15.09 -17.78 3.65
N MET A 59 -15.87 -16.73 3.43
CA MET A 59 -17.18 -16.63 4.04
C MET A 59 -17.96 -17.77 3.40
N LYS A 60 -18.11 -18.89 4.12
CA LYS A 60 -19.06 -19.92 3.73
C LYS A 60 -20.42 -19.23 3.67
N ASP A 61 -20.99 -19.16 2.48
CA ASP A 61 -22.39 -18.81 2.33
C ASP A 61 -23.18 -19.76 3.24
N VAL A 62 -23.74 -19.19 4.31
CA VAL A 62 -24.73 -19.88 5.12
C VAL A 62 -25.94 -20.00 4.22
N SER A 63 -26.03 -21.12 3.51
CA SER A 63 -27.29 -21.55 2.90
C SER A 63 -28.33 -21.60 4.00
N ASP A 64 -29.45 -20.91 3.80
CA ASP A 64 -30.56 -20.75 4.73
C ASP A 64 -30.93 -22.06 5.45
N GLU A 65 -30.36 -22.29 6.63
CA GLU A 65 -30.89 -23.28 7.57
C GLU A 65 -32.11 -22.65 8.25
N LYS A 66 -33.24 -23.34 8.10
CA LYS A 66 -34.52 -22.99 8.72
C LYS A 66 -34.34 -22.84 10.23
N ILE A 67 -34.68 -21.66 10.73
CA ILE A 67 -34.84 -21.39 12.16
C ILE A 67 -36.05 -22.19 12.64
N ASP A 68 -35.81 -23.25 13.42
CA ASP A 68 -36.83 -23.77 14.33
C ASP A 68 -36.72 -23.01 15.65
N SER A 69 -37.79 -22.30 16.00
CA SER A 69 -37.94 -21.58 17.24
C SER A 69 -37.97 -22.56 18.41
N ASN A 70 -37.09 -22.39 19.40
CA ASN A 70 -37.45 -22.36 20.84
C ASN A 70 -36.25 -22.07 21.76
N THR A 71 -36.48 -21.11 22.67
CA THR A 71 -35.85 -20.86 23.99
C THR A 71 -34.61 -19.94 24.09
N GLU A 72 -34.90 -18.64 24.33
CA GLU A 72 -34.43 -17.68 25.36
C GLU A 72 -33.01 -17.86 25.99
N GLU A 73 -32.07 -16.94 25.69
CA GLU A 73 -31.55 -15.79 26.50
C GLU A 73 -30.47 -16.20 27.56
N GLU A 74 -29.22 -15.68 27.61
CA GLU A 74 -28.74 -14.30 27.81
C GLU A 74 -27.25 -14.13 27.34
N HIS A 75 -26.90 -13.12 26.52
CA HIS A 75 -26.14 -11.87 26.81
C HIS A 75 -24.67 -12.03 27.32
N THR A 76 -23.60 -11.36 26.82
CA THR A 76 -23.42 -10.15 26.01
C THR A 76 -21.93 -9.98 25.59
N LYS A 77 -21.70 -9.24 24.49
CA LYS A 77 -20.61 -8.25 24.17
C LYS A 77 -19.91 -8.41 22.80
N ASN A 78 -20.57 -7.82 21.80
CA ASN A 78 -20.12 -6.83 20.79
C ASN A 78 -18.96 -7.25 19.85
N ASP A 79 -19.12 -7.52 18.55
CA ASP A 79 -19.86 -6.86 17.45
C ASP A 79 -19.52 -5.38 17.22
N ILE A 80 -18.36 -5.13 16.59
CA ILE A 80 -18.14 -3.96 15.73
C ILE A 80 -17.30 -4.40 14.51
N CYS A 81 -17.98 -4.87 13.46
CA CYS A 81 -17.52 -4.81 12.06
C CYS A 81 -18.62 -5.34 11.13
N LYS A 82 -19.82 -4.78 11.23
CA LYS A 82 -20.92 -5.06 10.28
C LYS A 82 -21.59 -3.75 9.90
N ASN A 83 -20.89 -2.93 9.11
CA ASN A 83 -21.53 -2.04 8.13
C ASN A 83 -20.49 -1.39 7.22
N MET A 84 -20.12 -2.10 6.16
CA MET A 84 -19.71 -1.45 4.90
C MET A 84 -20.17 -2.34 3.76
N LYS A 85 -21.45 -2.21 3.42
CA LYS A 85 -22.03 -2.81 2.22
C LYS A 85 -21.79 -1.82 1.08
N CYS A 86 -20.62 -1.89 0.45
CA CYS A 86 -20.38 -1.18 -0.80
C CYS A 86 -21.20 -1.87 -1.89
N LYS A 87 -22.22 -1.17 -2.40
CA LYS A 87 -23.03 -1.63 -3.53
C LYS A 87 -22.16 -1.59 -4.79
N GLU A 88 -21.86 -2.75 -5.35
CA GLU A 88 -21.43 -2.87 -6.74
C GLU A 88 -22.64 -2.65 -7.66
N ASN A 89 -22.45 -1.79 -8.67
CA ASN A 89 -22.97 -1.84 -10.03
C ASN A 89 -23.17 -0.42 -10.58
N LEU A 90 -22.29 0.01 -11.50
CA LEU A 90 -22.74 0.49 -12.80
C LEU A 90 -21.58 0.43 -13.80
N SER A 91 -21.68 -0.54 -14.72
CA SER A 91 -20.87 -0.64 -15.91
C SER A 91 -21.31 0.43 -16.92
N GLU A 92 -20.45 1.41 -17.17
CA GLU A 92 -20.56 2.23 -18.38
C GLU A 92 -19.31 2.06 -19.24
N LYS A 93 -19.54 1.39 -20.37
CA LYS A 93 -18.63 1.25 -21.50
C LYS A 93 -18.19 2.63 -21.98
N ILE A 94 -16.89 2.91 -22.01
CA ILE A 94 -16.34 3.90 -22.94
C ILE A 94 -15.19 3.28 -23.73
N SER A 95 -15.42 3.33 -25.05
CA SER A 95 -14.64 2.85 -26.17
C SER A 95 -13.17 3.28 -26.12
N SER A 96 -12.32 2.31 -26.45
CA SER A 96 -10.93 2.49 -26.84
C SER A 96 -10.77 3.55 -27.94
N LYS A 97 -9.86 4.50 -27.73
CA LYS A 97 -9.09 5.14 -28.81
C LYS A 97 -7.65 5.30 -28.37
N SER A 98 -6.80 4.54 -29.06
CA SER A 98 -5.34 4.64 -29.07
C SER A 98 -4.92 6.03 -29.55
N LEU A 99 -3.86 6.57 -28.95
CA LEU A 99 -2.91 7.47 -29.62
C LEU A 99 -1.54 7.29 -28.97
N ASP A 100 -0.62 6.82 -29.80
CA ASP A 100 0.77 6.47 -29.50
C ASP A 100 1.62 7.68 -29.12
N GLY A 101 2.64 7.48 -28.27
CA GLY A 101 3.57 8.55 -27.90
C GLY A 101 4.66 8.16 -26.90
N ILE A 102 5.50 7.20 -27.27
CA ILE A 102 6.92 7.00 -26.90
C ILE A 102 7.42 7.64 -25.58
N CYS A 103 7.76 6.81 -24.60
CA CYS A 103 8.99 6.98 -23.81
C CYS A 103 9.65 5.62 -23.63
N ASN A 104 10.75 5.41 -24.37
CA ASN A 104 11.62 4.25 -24.24
C ASN A 104 12.59 4.49 -23.09
N GLU A 105 12.38 3.83 -21.96
CA GLU A 105 13.48 3.54 -21.04
C GLU A 105 13.33 2.10 -20.54
N ARG A 106 14.35 1.28 -20.86
CA ARG A 106 14.40 -0.15 -20.57
C ARG A 106 14.42 -0.36 -19.05
N THR A 107 13.25 -0.52 -18.45
CA THR A 107 13.16 -1.17 -17.13
C THR A 107 13.32 -2.66 -17.38
N ILE A 108 14.42 -3.22 -16.90
CA ILE A 108 14.59 -4.68 -16.81
C ILE A 108 13.61 -5.15 -15.72
N LEU A 109 12.34 -5.33 -16.09
CA LEU A 109 11.41 -6.15 -15.32
C LEU A 109 11.60 -7.59 -15.81
N PRO A 110 11.92 -8.56 -14.93
CA PRO A 110 12.00 -9.95 -15.36
C PRO A 110 10.62 -10.39 -15.87
N ALA A 111 10.60 -10.79 -17.13
CA ALA A 111 9.45 -11.39 -17.77
C ALA A 111 9.18 -12.78 -17.15
N SER A 112 8.18 -12.86 -16.26
CA SER A 112 7.29 -14.02 -16.08
C SER A 112 6.20 -13.65 -15.06
N LEU A 113 5.03 -13.24 -15.56
CA LEU A 113 3.84 -12.89 -14.78
C LEU A 113 3.19 -14.18 -14.24
N ASN A 114 3.50 -14.52 -12.99
CA ASN A 114 2.51 -15.11 -12.09
C ASN A 114 2.14 -14.00 -11.11
N ASN A 115 0.94 -13.42 -11.26
CA ASN A 115 0.49 -12.20 -10.58
C ASN A 115 0.38 -12.27 -9.04
N ASP A 116 0.75 -13.39 -8.41
CA ASP A 116 0.46 -13.62 -7.00
C ASP A 116 1.68 -13.56 -6.08
N ASN A 117 2.90 -13.60 -6.63
CA ASN A 117 4.11 -13.77 -5.82
C ASN A 117 4.97 -12.50 -5.79
N LEU A 118 4.91 -11.80 -4.66
CA LEU A 118 5.84 -10.73 -4.33
C LEU A 118 7.29 -11.27 -4.28
N PRO A 119 8.27 -10.53 -4.83
CA PRO A 119 9.69 -10.85 -4.67
C PRO A 119 10.07 -11.06 -3.20
N LEU A 120 10.68 -12.21 -2.89
CA LEU A 120 11.15 -12.52 -1.54
C LEU A 120 12.28 -11.60 -1.08
N GLU A 121 13.07 -11.08 -2.02
CA GLU A 121 14.10 -10.08 -1.76
C GLU A 121 13.99 -8.96 -2.79
N MET A 122 13.83 -7.72 -2.32
CA MET A 122 13.81 -6.54 -3.17
C MET A 122 14.48 -5.37 -2.46
N THR A 123 15.30 -4.64 -3.22
CA THR A 123 15.96 -3.42 -2.78
C THR A 123 15.66 -2.31 -3.77
N MET A 124 15.13 -1.21 -3.27
CA MET A 124 14.82 0.00 -4.00
C MET A 124 15.80 1.10 -3.60
N MET A 125 16.10 2.00 -4.52
CA MET A 125 16.99 3.13 -4.26
C MET A 125 16.31 4.41 -4.72
N SER A 126 16.37 5.47 -3.90
CA SER A 126 15.93 6.79 -4.35
C SER A 126 16.67 7.91 -3.62
N VAL A 127 16.62 9.10 -4.23
CA VAL A 127 17.09 10.32 -3.59
C VAL A 127 16.01 10.78 -2.60
N PRO A 128 16.32 10.90 -1.29
CA PRO A 128 15.33 11.36 -0.33
C PRO A 128 14.95 12.82 -0.59
N SER A 129 13.69 13.16 -0.31
CA SER A 129 13.25 14.56 -0.29
C SER A 129 13.93 15.33 0.84
N SER A 130 14.13 16.63 0.63
CA SER A 130 14.51 17.56 1.70
C SER A 130 13.41 17.69 2.77
N ILE A 131 12.16 17.35 2.42
CA ILE A 131 11.03 17.32 3.35
C ILE A 131 11.12 16.06 4.21
N HIS A 132 11.16 16.26 5.52
CA HIS A 132 11.29 15.16 6.48
C HIS A 132 10.12 14.18 6.41
N SER A 133 10.44 12.90 6.56
CA SER A 133 9.47 11.80 6.61
C SER A 133 8.64 11.57 5.34
N MET A 134 9.02 12.18 4.22
CA MET A 134 8.46 11.79 2.92
C MET A 134 8.93 10.38 2.57
N LYS A 135 7.96 9.50 2.30
CA LYS A 135 8.21 8.15 1.78
C LYS A 135 8.15 8.18 0.26
N ILE A 136 8.81 7.23 -0.39
CA ILE A 136 8.64 7.03 -1.83
C ILE A 136 7.18 6.63 -2.13
N PRO A 137 6.60 7.12 -3.24
CA PRO A 137 5.33 6.59 -3.73
C PRO A 137 5.49 5.10 -4.06
N LEU A 138 4.78 4.24 -3.33
CA LEU A 138 4.88 2.78 -3.52
C LEU A 138 3.92 2.26 -4.59
N GLN A 139 2.99 3.08 -5.06
CA GLN A 139 1.92 2.67 -5.97
C GLN A 139 2.46 2.00 -7.23
N ASP A 140 3.39 2.65 -7.93
CA ASP A 140 3.93 2.11 -9.20
C ASP A 140 4.75 0.84 -8.99
N ILE A 141 5.44 0.74 -7.85
CA ILE A 141 6.24 -0.43 -7.48
C ILE A 141 5.33 -1.62 -7.14
N MET A 142 4.21 -1.37 -6.45
CA MET A 142 3.29 -2.40 -6.00
C MET A 142 2.28 -2.82 -7.08
N LYS A 143 2.00 -1.95 -8.06
CA LYS A 143 1.00 -2.14 -9.11
C LYS A 143 1.04 -3.53 -9.79
N PRO A 144 2.21 -4.11 -10.13
CA PRO A 144 2.26 -5.44 -10.76
C PRO A 144 1.79 -6.59 -9.86
N TYR A 145 1.72 -6.37 -8.55
CA TYR A 145 1.37 -7.38 -7.54
C TYR A 145 0.00 -7.14 -6.89
N LEU A 146 -0.73 -6.14 -7.40
CA LEU A 146 -2.05 -5.75 -6.93
C LEU A 146 -3.10 -6.09 -7.99
N PRO A 147 -4.38 -6.25 -7.62
CA PRO A 147 -5.45 -6.35 -8.59
C PRO A 147 -5.53 -5.07 -9.45
N GLU A 148 -6.17 -5.16 -10.62
CA GLU A 148 -6.27 -4.05 -11.58
C GLU A 148 -6.84 -2.76 -10.95
N THR A 149 -7.82 -2.91 -10.05
CA THR A 149 -8.45 -1.82 -9.31
C THR A 149 -8.38 -2.08 -7.80
N PRO A 150 -7.24 -1.78 -7.14
CA PRO A 150 -7.09 -2.04 -5.72
C PRO A 150 -7.81 -0.97 -4.88
N ASN A 151 -8.45 -1.40 -3.80
CA ASN A 151 -8.92 -0.49 -2.75
C ASN A 151 -7.75 -0.18 -1.81
N CYS A 152 -7.24 1.05 -1.85
CA CYS A 152 -6.05 1.44 -1.12
C CYS A 152 -6.38 2.32 0.09
N LEU A 153 -5.71 2.05 1.22
CA LEU A 153 -5.80 2.84 2.46
C LEU A 153 -4.40 3.14 2.99
N GLU A 154 -4.12 4.41 3.24
CA GLU A 154 -2.92 4.87 3.93
C GLU A 154 -3.29 5.36 5.34
N ILE A 155 -2.77 4.70 6.37
CA ILE A 155 -2.93 5.09 7.78
C ILE A 155 -1.70 5.89 8.21
N PHE A 156 -1.93 6.95 9.00
CA PHE A 156 -0.95 7.97 9.36
C PHE A 156 -0.46 8.78 8.15
N ALA A 157 -1.35 8.94 7.16
CA ALA A 157 -1.09 9.71 5.97
C ALA A 157 -0.77 11.18 6.32
N ARG A 158 0.19 11.74 5.58
CA ARG A 158 0.54 13.18 5.60
C ARG A 158 0.50 13.83 4.22
N ASN A 159 0.11 13.05 3.23
CA ASN A 159 -0.04 13.46 1.85
C ASN A 159 -1.29 12.78 1.28
N LEU A 160 -1.96 13.41 0.33
CA LEU A 160 -3.01 12.77 -0.45
C LEU A 160 -2.38 12.06 -1.65
N THR A 161 -2.72 10.80 -1.82
CA THR A 161 -2.33 10.00 -2.99
C THR A 161 -3.58 9.70 -3.81
N PRO A 162 -3.63 10.04 -5.12
CA PRO A 162 -4.81 9.80 -5.95
C PRO A 162 -5.23 8.31 -5.95
N GLY A 163 -6.52 8.05 -5.72
CA GLY A 163 -7.06 6.70 -5.63
C GLY A 163 -6.88 6.01 -4.27
N TRP A 164 -6.27 6.68 -3.29
CA TRP A 164 -6.12 6.17 -1.92
C TRP A 164 -7.11 6.85 -0.97
N CYS A 165 -7.67 6.08 -0.06
CA CYS A 165 -8.22 6.63 1.17
C CYS A 165 -7.06 6.97 2.11
N CYS A 166 -7.01 8.20 2.63
CA CYS A 166 -5.93 8.66 3.50
C CYS A 166 -6.50 9.02 4.88
N TYR A 167 -5.94 8.44 5.94
CA TYR A 167 -6.36 8.68 7.32
C TYR A 167 -5.17 9.07 8.21
N GLY A 168 -5.32 10.12 9.00
CA GLY A 168 -4.28 10.59 9.92
C GLY A 168 -4.63 11.93 10.56
N ASN A 169 -3.81 12.37 11.52
CA ASN A 169 -4.04 13.64 12.21
C ASN A 169 -3.61 14.86 11.37
N GLU A 170 -2.77 14.66 10.36
CA GLU A 170 -2.16 15.73 9.56
C GLU A 170 -2.19 15.39 8.06
N VAL A 171 -3.31 14.87 7.54
CA VAL A 171 -3.42 14.34 6.16
C VAL A 171 -2.97 15.34 5.07
N PHE A 172 -3.22 16.64 5.27
CA PHE A 172 -2.87 17.69 4.31
C PHE A 172 -1.46 18.29 4.50
N LYS A 173 -0.65 17.78 5.43
CA LYS A 173 0.61 18.44 5.85
C LYS A 173 1.61 18.68 4.73
N HIS A 174 1.72 17.77 3.78
CA HIS A 174 2.65 17.90 2.65
C HIS A 174 1.96 18.32 1.35
N GLN A 175 0.71 18.78 1.43
CA GLN A 175 0.00 19.37 0.30
C GLN A 175 0.40 20.85 0.21
N HIS A 176 1.12 21.21 -0.84
CA HIS A 176 1.48 22.59 -1.12
C HIS A 176 0.76 23.06 -2.39
N MET A 177 0.28 24.30 -2.40
CA MET A 177 -0.52 24.83 -3.52
C MET A 177 0.28 24.87 -4.82
N ASP A 178 1.58 25.13 -4.76
CA ASP A 178 2.50 25.05 -5.90
C ASP A 178 2.50 23.69 -6.62
N TYR A 179 2.05 22.60 -5.98
CA TYR A 179 1.90 21.30 -6.66
C TYR A 179 0.64 21.22 -7.54
N PHE A 180 -0.30 22.13 -7.35
CA PHE A 180 -1.60 22.19 -8.03
C PHE A 180 -1.71 23.36 -8.99
N GLU A 181 -0.84 24.35 -8.86
CA GLU A 181 -0.75 25.45 -9.81
C GLU A 181 -0.19 24.91 -11.13
N VAL A 182 -1.08 24.80 -12.12
CA VAL A 182 -0.67 24.63 -13.51
C VAL A 182 0.08 25.89 -13.87
N PHE A 183 1.38 25.79 -14.15
CA PHE A 183 2.12 26.89 -14.75
C PHE A 183 1.45 27.24 -16.08
N THR A 184 0.59 28.25 -16.07
CA THR A 184 0.19 28.94 -17.28
C THR A 184 1.47 29.58 -17.78
N LYS A 185 2.13 28.95 -18.75
CA LYS A 185 3.17 29.60 -19.52
C LYS A 185 2.50 30.78 -20.20
N ASP A 186 2.65 31.97 -19.60
CA ASP A 186 2.36 33.21 -20.28
C ASP A 186 3.19 33.21 -21.57
N THR A 187 2.48 33.11 -22.69
CA THR A 187 3.01 32.97 -24.04
C THR A 187 3.28 34.35 -24.62
#